data_AF-A0A848SQZ4-F1
#
_entry.id   AF-A0A848SQZ4-F1
#
_cell.length_a   1.000
_cell.length_b   1.000
_cell.length_c   1.000
_cell.angle_alpha   90.00
_cell.angle_beta   90.00
_cell.angle_gamma   90.00
#
_symmetry.space_group_name_H-M   'P 1'
#
loop_
_entity.id
_entity.type
_entity.pdbx_description
1 polymer ?
#
loop_
_entity_poly.entity_id
_entity_poly.type
_entity_poly.pdbx_seq_one_letter_code
_entity_poly.pdbx_strand_id
1 'polypeptide(L)'
;DYILERGIFADLAIVKAWKADETGNVVFRKTARNFNVPAATCGKVCVVEVEEIVPAGSLEPDAIHLPGVFVQRMIVGAPYDKQIEFRTTREREAA
;
A
#
# COMPACT_ATOMS: atom_id res chain seq x y z
N ASP A 1 -28.95 3.68 -19.65
CA ASP A 1 -27.92 2.98 -20.44
C ASP A 1 -26.67 2.78 -19.61
N TYR A 2 -26.01 1.64 -19.78
CA TYR A 2 -24.74 1.27 -19.14
C TYR A 2 -23.71 0.92 -20.20
N ILE A 3 -22.43 1.07 -19.89
CA ILE A 3 -21.30 0.72 -20.76
C ILE A 3 -20.47 -0.42 -20.17
N LEU A 4 -19.81 -1.19 -21.05
CA LEU A 4 -18.90 -2.27 -20.67
C LEU A 4 -17.48 -1.73 -20.49
N GLU A 5 -16.92 -1.90 -19.29
CA GLU A 5 -15.51 -1.62 -18.98
C GLU A 5 -14.63 -2.87 -19.09
N ARG A 6 -13.39 -2.69 -19.54
CA ARG A 6 -12.40 -3.78 -19.66
C ARG A 6 -11.46 -3.79 -18.45
N GLY A 7 -11.05 -4.99 -18.05
CA GLY A 7 -10.02 -5.14 -17.01
C GLY A 7 -8.66 -4.60 -17.48
N ILE A 8 -7.94 -3.97 -16.56
CA ILE A 8 -6.58 -3.48 -16.78
C ILE A 8 -5.61 -4.52 -16.22
N PHE A 9 -4.59 -4.87 -17.01
CA PHE A 9 -3.49 -5.75 -16.60
C PHE A 9 -2.16 -5.10 -16.93
N ALA A 10 -1.19 -5.24 -16.05
CA ALA A 10 0.15 -4.68 -16.22
C ALA A 10 1.22 -5.76 -16.08
N ASP A 11 2.36 -5.60 -16.73
CA ASP A 11 3.51 -6.48 -16.52
C ASP A 11 4.17 -6.24 -15.16
N LEU A 12 4.15 -4.99 -14.71
CA LEU A 12 4.74 -4.54 -13.44
C LEU A 12 3.74 -3.69 -12.66
N ALA A 13 3.52 -4.04 -11.40
CA ALA A 13 2.83 -3.22 -10.41
C ALA A 13 3.85 -2.69 -9.39
N ILE A 14 3.84 -1.38 -9.18
CA ILE A 14 4.67 -0.70 -8.19
C ILE A 14 3.74 -0.10 -7.15
N VAL A 15 3.87 -0.53 -5.90
CA VAL A 15 2.96 -0.16 -4.83
C VAL A 15 3.72 0.24 -3.58
N LYS A 16 3.14 1.15 -2.80
CA LYS A 16 3.73 1.68 -1.57
C LYS A 16 2.89 1.32 -0.37
N ALA A 17 3.52 0.80 0.68
CA ALA A 17 2.84 0.45 1.92
C ALA A 17 3.53 1.00 3.17
N TRP A 18 2.98 0.66 4.34
CA TRP A 18 3.52 1.07 5.63
C TRP A 18 4.40 -0.03 6.22
N LYS A 19 3.82 -1.20 6.50
CA LYS A 19 4.56 -2.36 7.02
C LYS A 19 4.36 -3.56 6.12
N ALA A 20 5.35 -4.42 6.08
CA ALA A 20 5.19 -5.77 5.57
C ALA A 20 5.98 -6.78 6.41
N ASP A 21 5.57 -8.04 6.36
CA ASP A 21 6.36 -9.13 6.93
C ASP A 21 7.30 -9.76 5.88
N GLU A 22 8.22 -10.60 6.34
CA GLU A 22 9.18 -11.32 5.47
C GLU A 22 8.51 -12.22 4.42
N THR A 23 7.23 -12.58 4.60
CA THR A 23 6.46 -13.39 3.65
C THR A 23 5.72 -12.56 2.60
N GLY A 24 5.80 -11.23 2.71
CA GLY A 24 5.17 -10.30 1.79
C GLY A 24 3.76 -9.86 2.18
N ASN A 25 3.23 -10.25 3.35
CA ASN A 25 1.95 -9.71 3.81
C ASN A 25 2.10 -8.23 4.14
N VAL A 26 1.14 -7.41 3.73
CA VAL A 26 1.27 -5.96 3.77
C VAL A 26 0.12 -5.30 4.53
N VAL A 27 0.49 -4.27 5.30
CA VAL A 27 -0.45 -3.36 5.97
C VAL A 27 -0.23 -1.93 5.47
N PHE A 28 -1.27 -1.34 4.87
CA PHE A 28 -1.34 0.09 4.54
C PHE A 28 -1.82 0.94 5.72
N ARG A 29 -1.46 2.24 5.70
CA ARG A 29 -1.80 3.18 6.76
C ARG A 29 -2.76 4.27 6.27
N LYS A 30 -3.95 4.35 6.86
CA LYS A 30 -4.98 5.36 6.56
C LYS A 30 -5.34 5.39 5.06
N THR A 31 -5.57 6.58 4.51
CA THR A 31 -5.94 6.83 3.11
C THR A 31 -4.83 6.51 2.11
N ALA A 32 -3.59 6.31 2.56
CA ALA A 32 -2.48 5.87 1.69
C ALA A 32 -2.67 4.43 1.15
N ARG A 33 -3.71 3.70 1.58
CA ARG A 33 -4.10 2.41 1.00
C ARG A 33 -4.55 2.53 -0.45
N ASN A 34 -5.39 3.53 -0.74
CA ASN A 34 -5.99 3.85 -2.04
C ASN A 34 -5.91 2.74 -3.13
N PHE A 35 -5.20 2.97 -4.23
CA PHE A 35 -5.09 2.09 -5.38
C PHE A 35 -3.98 1.04 -5.26
N ASN A 36 -3.24 0.99 -4.15
CA ASN A 36 -2.16 0.02 -3.99
C ASN A 36 -2.69 -1.43 -4.03
N VAL A 37 -3.85 -1.71 -3.44
CA VAL A 37 -4.45 -3.05 -3.48
C VAL A 37 -4.82 -3.45 -4.91
N PRO A 38 -5.66 -2.70 -5.67
CA PRO A 38 -5.99 -3.10 -7.03
C PRO A 38 -4.77 -3.12 -7.96
N ALA A 39 -3.82 -2.19 -7.80
CA ALA A 39 -2.58 -2.18 -8.58
C ALA A 39 -1.74 -3.44 -8.33
N ALA A 40 -1.56 -3.85 -7.07
CA ALA A 40 -0.82 -5.07 -6.74
C ALA A 40 -1.46 -6.32 -7.37
N THR A 41 -2.80 -6.38 -7.41
CA THR A 41 -3.52 -7.55 -7.92
C THR A 41 -3.57 -7.64 -9.45
N CYS A 42 -3.38 -6.54 -10.18
CA CYS A 42 -3.45 -6.53 -11.65
C CYS A 42 -2.10 -6.68 -12.35
N GLY A 43 -1.00 -6.58 -11.59
CA GLY A 43 0.36 -6.76 -12.09
C GLY A 43 0.76 -8.23 -12.16
N LYS A 44 1.43 -8.63 -13.25
CA LYS A 44 2.08 -9.95 -13.33
C LYS A 44 3.21 -10.08 -12.30
N VAL A 45 3.94 -8.99 -12.08
CA VAL A 45 4.95 -8.87 -11.04
C VAL A 45 4.69 -7.61 -10.23
N CYS A 46 4.52 -7.77 -8.93
CA CYS A 46 4.31 -6.73 -7.96
C CYS A 46 5.58 -6.51 -7.15
N VAL A 47 6.01 -5.24 -7.11
CA VAL A 47 7.09 -4.75 -6.27
C VAL A 47 6.48 -3.79 -5.25
N VAL A 48 6.59 -4.15 -3.97
CA VAL A 48 6.13 -3.29 -2.87
C VAL A 48 7.31 -2.58 -2.22
N GLU A 49 7.22 -1.26 -2.12
CA GLU A 49 8.08 -0.48 -1.24
C GLU A 49 7.39 -0.27 0.11
N VAL A 50 8.12 -0.48 1.20
CA VAL A 50 7.59 -0.38 2.57
C VAL A 50 8.41 0.56 3.43
N GLU A 51 7.82 1.04 4.53
CA GLU A 51 8.53 1.84 5.54
C GLU A 51 9.30 0.95 6.52
N GLU A 52 8.77 -0.24 6.80
CA GLU A 52 9.32 -1.16 7.80
C GLU A 52 9.02 -2.62 7.38
N ILE A 53 10.02 -3.49 7.51
CA ILE A 53 9.84 -4.94 7.42
C ILE A 53 9.88 -5.50 8.84
N VAL A 54 8.91 -6.34 9.17
CA VAL A 54 8.80 -7.03 10.46
C VAL A 54 8.96 -8.54 10.29
N PRO A 55 9.37 -9.27 11.34
CA PRO A 55 9.46 -10.73 11.28
C PRO A 55 8.09 -11.37 10.96
N ALA A 56 8.11 -12.50 10.26
CA ALA A 56 6.90 -13.27 9.98
C ALA A 56 6.12 -13.60 11.26
N GLY A 57 4.79 -13.45 11.22
CA GLY A 57 3.91 -13.64 12.39
C GLY A 57 3.80 -12.43 13.32
N SER A 58 4.54 -11.34 13.07
CA SER A 58 4.41 -10.09 13.84
C SER A 58 3.21 -9.25 13.41
N LEU A 59 2.67 -9.51 12.22
CA LEU A 59 1.43 -8.90 11.73
C LEU A 59 0.25 -9.77 12.14
N GLU A 60 -0.75 -9.15 12.76
CA GLU A 60 -2.01 -9.83 13.08
C GLU A 60 -2.69 -10.30 11.78
N PRO A 61 -3.04 -11.59 11.64
CA PRO A 61 -3.58 -12.12 10.38
C PRO A 61 -4.83 -11.38 9.89
N ASP A 62 -5.74 -11.02 10.78
CA ASP A 62 -6.96 -10.27 10.46
C ASP A 62 -6.71 -8.79 10.12
N ALA A 63 -5.50 -8.29 10.36
CA ALA A 63 -5.09 -6.93 9.99
C ALA A 63 -4.36 -6.85 8.64
N ILE A 64 -4.11 -7.98 7.98
CA ILE A 64 -3.44 -8.03 6.67
C ILE A 64 -4.38 -7.44 5.61
N HIS A 65 -3.91 -6.41 4.90
CA HIS A 65 -4.69 -5.75 3.85
C HIS A 65 -4.43 -6.33 2.46
N LEU A 66 -3.18 -6.73 2.20
CA LEU A 66 -2.78 -7.40 0.97
C LEU A 66 -2.00 -8.66 1.36
N PRO A 67 -2.55 -9.85 1.08
CA PRO A 67 -1.84 -11.09 1.33
C PRO A 67 -0.57 -11.19 0.47
N GLY A 68 0.47 -11.81 1.02
CA GLY A 68 1.80 -11.92 0.38
C GLY A 68 1.81 -12.66 -0.95
N VAL A 69 0.76 -13.42 -1.28
CA VAL A 69 0.61 -14.06 -2.60
C VAL A 69 0.65 -13.07 -3.77
N PHE A 70 0.23 -11.83 -3.55
CA PHE A 70 0.25 -10.77 -4.56
C PHE A 70 1.57 -10.01 -4.61
N VAL A 71 2.56 -10.35 -3.78
CA VAL A 71 3.83 -9.62 -3.67
C VAL A 71 4.97 -10.53 -4.10
N GLN A 72 5.70 -10.16 -5.16
CA GLN A 72 6.84 -10.95 -5.65
C GLN A 72 8.18 -10.36 -5.23
N ARG A 73 8.24 -9.04 -5.01
CA ARG A 73 9.45 -8.35 -4.54
C ARG A 73 9.07 -7.30 -3.51
N MET A 74 9.92 -7.16 -2.51
CA MET A 74 9.75 -6.17 -1.45
C MET A 74 11.05 -5.41 -1.24
N ILE A 75 10.94 -4.09 -1.04
CA ILE A 75 12.07 -3.21 -0.74
C ILE A 75 11.74 -2.29 0.43
N VAL A 76 12.73 -1.97 1.26
CA VAL A 76 12.60 -0.91 2.28
C VAL A 76 13.02 0.40 1.63
N GLY A 77 12.08 1.32 1.44
CA GLY A 77 12.35 2.63 0.83
C GLY A 77 12.42 3.78 1.84
N ALA A 78 12.26 3.51 3.15
CA ALA A 78 12.38 4.54 4.18
C ALA A 78 13.81 5.10 4.29
N PRO A 79 13.96 6.39 4.67
CA PRO A 79 12.90 7.34 5.02
C PRO A 79 12.21 7.99 3.82
N TYR A 80 10.92 8.33 3.95
CA TYR A 80 10.14 9.05 2.92
C TYR A 80 9.82 10.48 3.34
N ASP A 81 9.99 11.41 2.41
CA ASP A 81 9.45 12.76 2.51
C ASP A 81 8.02 12.80 1.96
N LYS A 82 7.03 12.69 2.86
CA LYS A 82 5.61 12.63 2.50
C LYS A 82 5.04 14.04 2.31
N GLN A 83 5.11 14.50 1.07
CA GLN A 83 4.60 15.81 0.68
C GLN A 83 3.07 15.93 0.90
N ILE A 84 2.64 17.03 1.53
CA ILE A 84 1.23 17.38 1.72
C ILE A 84 0.91 18.50 0.72
N GLU A 85 0.13 18.18 -0.31
CA GLU A 85 -0.25 19.13 -1.36
C GLU A 85 -1.00 20.35 -0.80
N PHE A 86 -2.02 20.10 0.03
CA PHE A 86 -2.82 21.14 0.67
C PHE A 86 -2.90 20.92 2.18
N ARG A 87 -2.11 21.67 2.95
CA ARG A 87 -2.12 21.60 4.41
C ARG A 87 -3.22 22.49 4.98
N THR A 88 -4.40 21.92 5.22
CA THR A 88 -5.51 22.60 5.90
C THR A 88 -5.51 22.28 7.39
N THR A 89 -5.63 23.31 8.23
CA THR A 89 -5.68 23.18 9.69
C THR A 89 -6.90 23.91 10.22
N ARG A 90 -7.51 23.44 11.32
CA ARG A 90 -8.56 24.21 12.00
C ARG A 90 -7.98 25.50 12.59
N GLU A 91 -8.77 26.56 12.63
CA GLU A 91 -8.48 27.69 13.51
C GLU A 91 -8.62 27.23 14.97
N ARG A 92 -7.73 27.72 15.84
CA ARG A 92 -7.77 27.41 17.26
C ARG A 92 -8.84 28.29 17.90
N GLU A 93 -9.85 27.70 18.55
CA GLU A 93 -10.82 28.47 19.34
C GLU A 93 -10.07 29.32 20.38
N ALA A 94 -10.43 30.60 20.46
CA ALA A 94 -9.95 31.47 21.52
C ALA A 94 -10.46 30.91 22.86
N ALA A 95 -9.54 30.73 23.82
CA ALA A 95 -9.82 30.19 25.14
C ALA A 95 -10.72 31.13 25.97
#